data_AF-M0P6Q9-F1
#
_entry.id   AF-M0P6Q9-F1
#
_cell.length_a   1.000
_cell.length_b   1.000
_cell.length_c   1.000
_cell.angle_alpha   90.00
_cell.angle_beta   90.00
_cell.angle_gamma   90.00
#
_symmetry.space_group_name_H-M   'P 1'
#
loop_
_entity.id
_entity.type
_entity.pdbx_description
1 polymer ?
#
loop_
_entity_poly.entity_id
_entity_poly.type
_entity_poly.pdbx_seq_one_letter_code
_entity_poly.pdbx_strand_id
1 'polypeptide(L)'
;MRLGLLDMIGLAASLVFALPLANYAVIRLAAGELALGVGLLVVAVAMVVLPQYFLDPGRILRGLLSGLLPRQLRGGGSTADSPPETTQDEAAAADASEK
;
A
#
# COMPACT_ATOMS: atom_id res chain seq x y z
N MET A 1 -7.51 10.64 -9.42
CA MET A 1 -6.79 10.36 -8.16
C MET A 1 -7.56 9.27 -7.43
N ARG A 2 -7.02 8.06 -7.30
CA ARG A 2 -7.66 7.02 -6.48
C ARG A 2 -7.19 7.22 -5.04
N LEU A 3 -8.02 7.87 -4.24
CA LEU A 3 -7.89 7.82 -2.78
C LEU A 3 -7.98 6.33 -2.39
N GLY A 4 -6.91 5.79 -1.82
CA GLY A 4 -6.88 4.38 -1.41
C GLY A 4 -7.88 4.13 -0.28
N LEU A 5 -8.39 2.90 -0.15
CA LEU A 5 -9.32 2.52 0.94
C LEU A 5 -8.77 2.89 2.33
N LEU A 6 -7.45 2.72 2.52
CA LEU A 6 -6.77 3.03 3.78
C LEU A 6 -6.76 4.53 4.10
N ASP A 7 -6.64 5.38 3.08
CA ASP A 7 -6.73 6.84 3.27
C ASP A 7 -8.16 7.22 3.64
N MET A 8 -9.16 6.62 2.99
CA MET A 8 -10.57 6.83 3.30
C MET A 8 -10.91 6.44 4.75
N ILE A 9 -10.37 5.30 5.22
CA ILE A 9 -10.53 4.84 6.61
C ILE A 9 -9.78 5.76 7.59
N GLY A 10 -8.55 6.17 7.27
CA GLY A 10 -7.76 7.06 8.12
C GLY A 10 -8.43 8.43 8.29
N LEU A 11 -8.95 8.98 7.19
CA LEU A 11 -9.71 10.22 7.20
C LEU A 11 -11.00 10.06 8.03
N ALA A 12 -11.78 9.00 7.75
CA ALA A 12 -13.02 8.71 8.47
C ALA A 12 -12.80 8.55 9.98
N ALA A 13 -11.76 7.82 10.40
CA ALA A 13 -11.42 7.63 11.80
C ALA A 13 -11.08 8.96 12.50
N SER A 14 -10.31 9.85 11.85
CA SER A 14 -10.06 11.19 12.42
C SER A 14 -11.34 12.03 12.49
N LEU A 15 -12.21 11.90 11.48
CA LEU A 15 -13.45 12.67 11.38
C LEU A 15 -14.43 12.36 12.51
N VAL A 16 -14.46 11.10 12.98
CA VAL A 16 -15.30 10.68 14.10
C VAL A 16 -15.01 11.51 15.36
N PHE A 17 -13.77 11.92 15.59
CA PHE A 17 -13.38 12.79 16.69
C PHE A 17 -13.44 14.28 16.35
N ALA A 18 -13.05 14.64 15.13
CA ALA A 18 -12.98 16.03 14.71
C ALA A 18 -14.38 16.66 14.57
N LEU A 19 -15.39 15.91 14.09
CA LEU A 19 -16.73 16.44 13.87
C LEU A 19 -17.43 16.89 15.16
N PRO A 20 -17.47 16.09 16.24
CA PRO A 20 -18.03 16.53 17.51
C PRO A 20 -17.36 17.81 18.04
N LEU A 21 -16.03 17.87 17.96
CA LEU A 21 -15.26 19.01 18.46
C LEU A 21 -15.49 20.26 17.61
N ALA A 22 -15.52 20.12 16.28
CA ALA A 22 -15.85 21.21 15.35
C ALA A 22 -17.27 21.73 15.59
N ASN A 23 -18.25 20.84 15.82
CA ASN A 23 -19.60 21.26 16.14
C ASN A 23 -19.65 22.06 17.45
N TYR A 24 -18.94 21.61 18.49
CA TYR A 24 -18.83 22.37 19.74
C TYR A 24 -18.14 23.73 19.53
N ALA A 25 -17.09 23.79 18.72
CA ALA A 25 -16.41 25.04 18.36
C ALA A 25 -17.34 26.03 17.66
N VAL A 26 -18.18 25.56 16.72
CA VAL A 26 -19.18 26.39 16.03
C VAL A 26 -20.21 26.95 17.01
N ILE A 27 -20.73 26.12 17.93
CA ILE A 27 -21.65 26.58 18.98
C ILE A 27 -20.99 27.65 19.84
N ARG A 28 -19.71 27.48 20.18
CA ARG A 28 -18.95 28.44 20.99
C ARG A 28 -18.72 29.76 20.26
N LEU A 29 -18.44 29.71 18.96
CA LEU A 29 -18.38 30.89 18.08
C LEU A 29 -19.73 31.63 18.05
N ALA A 30 -20.82 30.88 17.88
CA ALA A 30 -22.17 31.44 17.85
C ALA A 30 -22.56 32.08 19.20
N ALA A 31 -22.00 31.58 20.31
CA ALA A 31 -22.16 32.17 21.64
C ALA A 31 -21.32 33.45 21.87
N GLY A 32 -20.56 33.91 20.87
CA GLY A 32 -19.73 35.12 20.95
C GLY A 32 -18.31 34.87 21.48
N GLU A 33 -17.96 33.62 21.77
CA GLU A 33 -16.67 33.28 22.38
C GLU A 33 -15.63 32.92 21.31
N LEU A 34 -15.18 33.96 20.61
CA LEU A 34 -14.29 33.85 19.46
C LEU A 34 -12.95 33.17 19.80
N ALA A 35 -12.30 33.56 20.90
CA ALA A 35 -10.99 33.01 21.25
C ALA A 35 -11.02 31.50 21.45
N LEU A 36 -11.97 31.02 22.28
CA LEU A 36 -12.13 29.60 22.56
C LEU A 36 -12.61 28.83 21.32
N GLY A 37 -13.65 29.31 20.65
CA GLY A 37 -14.20 28.57 19.53
C GLY A 37 -13.25 28.53 18.32
N VAL A 38 -12.52 29.61 18.00
CA VAL A 38 -11.54 29.60 16.90
C VAL A 38 -10.37 28.69 17.26
N GLY A 39 -9.88 28.76 18.51
CA GLY A 39 -8.82 27.86 18.98
C GLY A 39 -9.21 26.39 18.83
N LEU A 40 -10.43 26.04 19.24
CA LEU A 40 -10.96 24.68 19.08
C LEU A 40 -11.16 24.30 17.61
N LEU A 41 -11.64 25.22 16.77
CA LEU A 41 -11.79 24.98 15.33
C LEU A 41 -10.44 24.67 14.67
N VAL A 42 -9.40 25.43 15.00
CA VAL A 42 -8.03 25.17 14.50
C VAL A 42 -7.54 23.81 14.96
N VAL A 43 -7.77 23.44 16.22
CA VAL A 43 -7.42 22.10 16.73
C VAL A 43 -8.16 21.01 15.96
N ALA A 44 -9.47 21.16 15.71
CA ALA A 44 -10.24 20.19 14.92
C ALA A 44 -9.65 19.99 13.52
N VAL A 45 -9.31 21.08 12.83
CA VAL A 45 -8.69 21.03 11.50
C VAL A 45 -7.31 20.38 11.57
N ALA A 46 -6.48 20.79 12.53
CA ALA A 46 -5.16 20.21 12.73
C ALA A 46 -5.25 18.70 13.00
N MET A 47 -6.26 18.25 13.75
CA MET A 47 -6.50 16.84 14.05
C MET A 47 -6.74 15.99 12.79
N VAL A 48 -7.26 16.59 11.72
CA VAL A 48 -7.46 15.92 10.42
C VAL A 48 -6.23 16.05 9.53
N VAL A 49 -5.57 17.22 9.53
CA VAL A 49 -4.48 17.54 8.60
C VAL A 49 -3.12 16.98 9.05
N LEU A 50 -2.78 17.04 10.35
CA LEU A 50 -1.51 16.51 10.87
C LEU A 50 -1.32 15.02 10.59
N PRO A 51 -2.28 14.11 10.87
CA PRO A 51 -2.08 12.69 10.64
C PRO A 51 -1.79 12.39 9.16
N GLN A 52 -2.45 13.11 8.26
CA GLN A 52 -2.24 12.98 6.82
C GLN A 52 -0.82 13.42 6.38
N TYR A 53 -0.18 14.31 7.14
CA TYR A 53 1.17 14.78 6.83
C TYR A 53 2.27 13.89 7.43
N PHE A 54 2.06 13.33 8.62
CA PHE A 54 3.11 12.61 9.37
C PHE A 54 3.06 11.09 9.24
N LEU A 55 1.89 10.50 8.99
CA LEU A 55 1.67 9.06 9.11
C LEU A 55 1.06 8.48 7.85
N ASP A 56 1.51 8.92 6.67
CA ASP A 56 1.02 8.48 5.37
C ASP A 56 0.94 6.94 5.32
N PRO A 57 -0.26 6.36 5.55
CA PRO A 57 -0.38 4.99 6.03
C PRO A 57 -0.06 4.00 4.91
N GLY A 58 -0.27 4.44 3.66
CA GLY A 58 0.13 3.71 2.47
C GLY A 58 1.65 3.58 2.35
N ARG A 59 2.42 4.57 2.81
CA ARG A 59 3.89 4.56 2.70
C ARG A 59 4.50 3.58 3.69
N ILE A 60 4.01 3.55 4.93
CA ILE A 60 4.46 2.62 5.98
C ILE A 60 4.04 1.19 5.60
N LEU A 61 2.79 0.98 5.21
CA LEU A 61 2.30 -0.36 4.87
C LEU A 61 2.96 -0.91 3.61
N ARG A 62 3.20 -0.08 2.59
CA ARG A 62 3.95 -0.49 1.39
C ARG A 62 5.43 -0.71 1.68
N GLY A 63 6.02 0.08 2.57
CA GLY A 63 7.37 -0.14 3.10
C GLY A 63 7.49 -1.50 3.79
N LEU A 64 6.60 -1.81 4.72
CA LEU A 64 6.52 -3.10 5.41
C LEU A 64 6.24 -4.26 4.43
N LEU A 65 5.27 -4.09 3.53
CA LEU A 65 4.91 -5.10 2.55
C LEU A 65 6.06 -5.36 1.56
N SER A 66 6.78 -4.32 1.12
CA SER A 66 7.95 -4.46 0.24
C SER A 66 9.19 -4.99 0.96
N GLY A 67 9.33 -4.71 2.27
CA GLY A 67 10.40 -5.25 3.10
C GLY A 67 10.19 -6.71 3.48
N LEU A 68 8.93 -7.16 3.55
CA LEU A 68 8.56 -8.55 3.83
C LEU A 68 8.24 -9.37 2.57
N LEU A 69 8.09 -8.76 1.39
CA LEU A 69 7.86 -9.51 0.14
C LEU A 69 9.15 -10.22 -0.28
N PRO A 70 9.19 -11.56 -0.25
CA PRO A 70 10.39 -12.30 -0.59
C PRO A 70 10.77 -12.03 -2.05
N ARG A 71 12.05 -11.67 -2.24
CA ARG A 71 12.68 -11.40 -3.55
C ARG A 71 12.50 -12.55 -4.56
N GLN A 72 12.15 -13.74 -4.08
CA GLN A 72 11.89 -14.95 -4.87
C GLN A 72 10.63 -14.88 -5.73
N LEU A 73 9.69 -13.96 -5.45
CA LEU A 73 8.52 -13.73 -6.30
C LEU A 73 8.75 -12.67 -7.40
N ARG A 74 9.93 -12.03 -7.42
CA ARG A 74 10.27 -10.99 -8.41
C ARG A 74 11.16 -11.51 -9.56
N GLY A 75 11.71 -12.71 -9.44
CA GLY A 75 12.53 -13.32 -10.50
C GLY A 75 12.10 -14.76 -10.74
N GLY A 76 11.18 -14.95 -11.69
CA GLY A 76 10.71 -16.29 -12.04
C GLY A 76 9.80 -16.28 -13.26
N GLY A 77 10.17 -15.54 -14.30
CA GLY A 77 9.37 -15.42 -15.51
C GLY A 77 10.12 -14.75 -16.65
N SER A 78 11.20 -15.39 -17.11
CA SER A 78 11.63 -15.48 -18.53
C SER A 78 13.14 -15.65 -18.63
N THR A 79 13.58 -16.90 -18.59
CA THR A 79 14.44 -17.38 -19.67
C THR A 79 13.57 -18.37 -20.44
N ALA A 80 12.71 -17.83 -21.30
CA ALA A 80 12.25 -18.61 -22.44
C ALA A 80 13.43 -18.77 -23.40
N ASP A 81 13.48 -19.92 -24.05
CA ASP A 81 14.14 -20.19 -25.34
C ASP A 81 15.52 -20.86 -25.32
N SER A 82 15.51 -22.21 -25.27
CA SER A 82 16.13 -23.09 -26.28
C SER A 82 15.62 -24.54 -26.09
N PRO A 83 14.93 -25.16 -27.08
CA PRO A 83 14.57 -26.58 -27.08
C PRO A 83 15.66 -27.43 -27.79
N PRO A 84 15.41 -28.74 -28.01
CA PRO A 84 16.09 -29.88 -27.39
C PRO A 84 17.48 -30.21 -27.98
N GLU A 85 18.51 -30.44 -27.16
CA GLU A 85 19.69 -31.20 -27.63
C GLU A 85 19.34 -32.68 -27.67
N THR A 86 18.84 -33.09 -28.83
CA THR A 86 18.98 -34.44 -29.34
C THR A 86 20.44 -34.63 -29.72
N THR A 87 21.25 -35.22 -28.84
CA THR A 87 22.47 -35.90 -29.27
C THR A 87 22.08 -37.29 -29.74
N GLN A 88 21.55 -37.36 -30.96
CA GLN A 88 21.86 -38.45 -31.86
C GLN A 88 23.31 -38.24 -32.29
N ASP A 89 24.22 -39.03 -31.73
CA ASP A 89 25.42 -39.50 -32.41
C ASP A 89 26.17 -40.45 -31.48
N GLU A 90 25.73 -41.72 -31.45
CA GLU A 90 26.71 -42.78 -31.75
C GLU A 90 25.99 -43.87 -32.53
N ALA A 91 26.33 -43.88 -33.81
CA ALA A 91 25.79 -44.75 -34.83
C ALA A 91 26.36 -46.17 -34.72
N ALA A 92 25.54 -47.12 -35.15
CA ALA A 92 25.93 -48.24 -36.01
C ALA A 92 26.97 -49.26 -35.49
N ALA A 93 26.44 -50.36 -34.95
CA ALA A 93 26.77 -51.70 -35.47
C ALA A 93 25.52 -52.57 -35.23
N ALA A 94 24.57 -52.57 -36.17
CA ALA A 94 24.49 -53.60 -37.21
C ALA A 94 24.17 -54.98 -36.63
N ASP A 95 22.86 -55.24 -36.55
CA ASP A 95 22.26 -56.56 -36.73
C ASP A 95 22.90 -57.26 -37.93
N ALA A 96 23.71 -58.30 -37.68
CA ALA A 96 23.99 -59.38 -38.62
C ALA A 96 24.74 -60.55 -37.95
N SER A 97 24.09 -61.72 -38.00
CA SER A 97 24.67 -63.06 -38.03
C SER A 97 25.05 -63.79 -36.72
N GLU A 98 24.35 -64.92 -36.55
CA GLU A 98 24.90 -66.23 -36.17
C GLU A 98 25.11 -66.55 -34.67
N LYS A 99 24.11 -67.13 -34.01
CA LYS A 99 23.98 -68.60 -33.82
C LYS A 99 22.72 -68.98 -33.06
#